data_AF-A0A0L6U4J1-F1
#
_entry.id   AF-A0A0L6U4J1-F1
#
_cell.length_a   1.000
_cell.length_b   1.000
_cell.length_c   1.000
_cell.angle_alpha   90.00
_cell.angle_beta   90.00
_cell.angle_gamma   90.00
#
_symmetry.space_group_name_H-M   'P 1'
#
loop_
_entity.id
_entity.type
_entity.pdbx_description
1 polymer ?
#
loop_
_entity_poly.entity_id
_entity_poly.type
_entity_poly.pdbx_seq_one_letter_code
_entity_poly.pdbx_strand_id
1 'polypeptide(L)'
;MKEKKVAAIILAAGLSSRMGEYKALLPFDGIPTISLIIRTAKLAGIENIIVVTGHNADQLQLILKEEHVSEAYNKRYKDGMFTSVQTGVAALDFDTDAFFLLPVDYPLITSKVLLDLIEIYHENADSFLVPCFNGKKGHPPLFPMSMAEFILKSNGEGGLKAITRSHEDRMIKAETECEAVVMDMDTPEDYKELVAYYDKAQIPEAALCIKTLDKYNTPIAVQSHCRAVAGLAVKIAEVLNQHDFKLDKKLIQSAGLLHDIVRDQPKHWLAGALIAKQNGWYKTAGLIENHMFYTKEGPVLPITELDVLCLADKMFKGDVFIGLEDRMIPILRKFEGDTVALEKINERFQKANELMVFINSLSGKTMKELWESPDIETQPGKKRRLLLIRHGQPQRHREKIFLGQTDVELSNQGIFEAENAGKRLLQLKPQATIIYASDLKRARQTAEIIVKELNPDIKAINVVLIPEFREMNLGSWDGLFISEVKKRFPKAYEQRGEDLLAYKIDQDSENYYDLRYRVMKKLNRILDENEEEDIIIVAHAGVIAVIRNSLEGLDFEKSVLTKLNQAEIYVIDI
;
A
#
# COMPACT_ATOMS: atom_id res chain seq x y z
N MET A 1 -19.05 -17.41 26.62
CA MET A 1 -19.70 -16.08 26.54
C MET A 1 -20.66 -16.12 25.37
N LYS A 2 -21.83 -15.46 25.45
CA LYS A 2 -22.73 -15.35 24.30
C LYS A 2 -21.99 -14.56 23.21
N GLU A 3 -22.02 -15.05 21.98
CA GLU A 3 -21.46 -14.33 20.83
C GLU A 3 -22.21 -13.00 20.69
N LYS A 4 -21.47 -11.87 20.62
CA LYS A 4 -22.09 -10.55 20.53
C LYS A 4 -22.61 -10.34 19.12
N LYS A 5 -23.85 -9.88 18.99
CA LYS A 5 -24.51 -9.63 17.70
C LYS A 5 -24.16 -8.23 17.21
N VAL A 6 -23.42 -8.17 16.10
CA VAL A 6 -23.03 -6.92 15.47
C VAL A 6 -23.82 -6.70 14.20
N ALA A 7 -24.37 -5.49 14.02
CA ALA A 7 -25.08 -5.08 12.81
C ALA A 7 -24.24 -4.09 11.98
N ALA A 8 -24.59 -3.92 10.71
CA ALA A 8 -24.02 -2.90 9.82
C ALA A 8 -25.12 -1.99 9.28
N ILE A 9 -25.00 -0.69 9.53
CA ILE A 9 -25.86 0.33 8.93
C ILE A 9 -25.07 1.02 7.82
N ILE A 10 -25.53 0.86 6.58
CA ILE A 10 -24.92 1.47 5.40
C ILE A 10 -25.72 2.72 5.01
N LEU A 11 -25.08 3.90 4.98
CA LEU A 11 -25.75 5.17 4.71
C LEU A 11 -25.65 5.52 3.22
N ALA A 12 -26.75 5.36 2.47
CA ALA A 12 -26.83 5.60 1.03
C ALA A 12 -27.92 6.62 0.62
N ALA A 13 -28.53 7.31 1.59
CA ALA A 13 -29.68 8.20 1.36
C ALA A 13 -29.34 9.58 0.74
N GLY A 14 -28.06 9.88 0.53
CA GLY A 14 -27.57 11.19 0.09
C GLY A 14 -27.98 11.60 -1.33
N LEU A 15 -27.94 12.91 -1.60
CA LEU A 15 -28.30 13.50 -2.91
C LEU A 15 -27.16 13.42 -3.95
N SER A 16 -25.93 13.11 -3.53
CA SER A 16 -24.73 13.07 -4.38
C SER A 16 -24.49 14.33 -5.25
N SER A 17 -24.96 15.50 -4.81
CA SER A 17 -25.03 16.71 -5.63
C SER A 17 -23.68 17.21 -6.19
N ARG A 18 -22.59 17.02 -5.44
CA ARG A 18 -21.22 17.39 -5.88
C ARG A 18 -20.62 16.42 -6.89
N MET A 19 -21.10 15.18 -6.89
CA MET A 19 -20.57 14.08 -7.70
C MET A 19 -21.16 14.07 -9.11
N GLY A 20 -22.34 14.67 -9.30
CA GLY A 20 -23.09 14.62 -10.57
C GLY A 20 -23.75 13.26 -10.85
N GLU A 21 -23.22 12.17 -10.28
CA GLU A 21 -23.76 10.82 -10.36
C GLU A 21 -24.08 10.24 -8.97
N TYR A 22 -24.95 9.23 -8.92
CA TYR A 22 -25.34 8.63 -7.65
C TYR A 22 -24.22 7.72 -7.11
N LYS A 23 -23.55 8.20 -6.07
CA LYS A 23 -22.40 7.56 -5.40
C LYS A 23 -22.56 6.06 -5.17
N ALA A 24 -23.73 5.60 -4.71
CA ALA A 24 -24.00 4.20 -4.42
C ALA A 24 -23.88 3.26 -5.64
N LEU A 25 -23.99 3.79 -6.85
CA LEU A 25 -23.94 3.03 -8.10
C LEU A 25 -22.63 3.19 -8.87
N LEU A 26 -21.70 4.02 -8.37
CA LEU A 26 -20.40 4.18 -9.02
C LEU A 26 -19.62 2.85 -8.98
N PRO A 27 -19.05 2.40 -10.12
CA PRO A 27 -18.48 1.06 -10.25
C PRO A 27 -16.98 0.96 -9.92
N PHE A 28 -16.61 0.02 -9.05
CA PHE A 28 -15.23 -0.44 -8.88
C PHE A 28 -15.07 -1.79 -9.58
N ASP A 29 -14.31 -1.83 -10.68
CA ASP A 29 -14.18 -3.02 -11.56
C ASP A 29 -15.55 -3.60 -11.96
N GLY A 30 -16.48 -2.71 -12.32
CA GLY A 30 -17.86 -3.06 -12.69
C GLY A 30 -18.81 -3.35 -11.51
N ILE A 31 -18.30 -3.40 -10.27
CA ILE A 31 -19.11 -3.68 -9.06
C ILE A 31 -19.65 -2.35 -8.50
N PRO A 32 -20.98 -2.18 -8.33
CA PRO A 32 -21.54 -0.99 -7.70
C PRO A 32 -21.00 -0.79 -6.28
N THR A 33 -20.72 0.46 -5.91
CA THR A 33 -20.21 0.82 -4.59
C THR A 33 -21.03 0.20 -3.44
N ILE A 34 -22.35 0.24 -3.53
CA ILE A 34 -23.21 -0.32 -2.47
C ILE A 34 -23.00 -1.83 -2.30
N SER A 35 -22.86 -2.57 -3.41
CA SER A 35 -22.59 -4.01 -3.40
C SER A 35 -21.22 -4.30 -2.79
N LEU A 36 -20.22 -3.45 -3.05
CA LEU A 36 -18.90 -3.59 -2.45
C LEU A 36 -18.95 -3.48 -0.91
N ILE A 37 -19.66 -2.47 -0.39
CA ILE A 37 -19.80 -2.25 1.07
C ILE A 37 -20.59 -3.39 1.72
N ILE A 38 -21.68 -3.84 1.09
CA ILE A 38 -22.46 -5.00 1.57
C ILE A 38 -21.56 -6.24 1.62
N ARG A 39 -20.79 -6.50 0.56
CA ARG A 39 -19.85 -7.62 0.50
C ARG A 39 -18.79 -7.52 1.60
N THR A 40 -18.25 -6.33 1.87
CA THR A 40 -17.31 -6.08 2.97
C THR A 40 -17.91 -6.49 4.32
N ALA A 41 -19.16 -6.10 4.60
CA ALA A 41 -19.83 -6.46 5.85
C ALA A 41 -20.10 -7.98 5.95
N LYS A 42 -20.58 -8.61 4.87
CA LYS A 42 -20.81 -10.06 4.82
C LYS A 42 -19.53 -10.88 5.03
N LEU A 43 -18.42 -10.47 4.41
CA LEU A 43 -17.11 -11.12 4.57
C LEU A 43 -16.54 -10.98 5.99
N ALA A 44 -17.02 -10.01 6.77
CA ALA A 44 -16.74 -9.88 8.19
C ALA A 44 -17.69 -10.71 9.08
N GLY A 45 -18.60 -11.50 8.49
CA GLY A 45 -19.56 -12.32 9.22
C GLY A 45 -20.80 -11.57 9.72
N ILE A 46 -21.05 -10.35 9.25
CA ILE A 46 -22.21 -9.56 9.66
C ILE A 46 -23.43 -9.99 8.85
N GLU A 47 -24.43 -10.55 9.53
CA GLU A 47 -25.69 -10.97 8.91
C GLU A 47 -26.75 -9.85 8.90
N ASN A 48 -26.84 -9.06 9.98
CA ASN A 48 -27.79 -7.96 10.08
C ASN A 48 -27.24 -6.71 9.38
N ILE A 49 -27.57 -6.56 8.09
CA ILE A 49 -27.15 -5.44 7.26
C ILE A 49 -28.38 -4.61 6.88
N ILE A 50 -28.37 -3.34 7.25
CA ILE A 50 -29.42 -2.37 6.99
C ILE A 50 -28.87 -1.29 6.07
N VAL A 51 -29.44 -1.14 4.88
CA VAL A 51 -29.12 -0.06 3.96
C VAL A 51 -30.14 1.06 4.10
N VAL A 52 -29.67 2.25 4.46
CA VAL A 52 -30.50 3.44 4.59
C VAL A 52 -30.58 4.14 3.23
N THR A 53 -31.77 4.15 2.66
CA THR A 53 -32.06 4.76 1.34
C THR A 53 -32.81 6.09 1.49
N GLY A 54 -32.95 6.83 0.39
CA GLY A 54 -33.55 8.16 0.39
C GLY A 54 -33.96 8.59 -1.02
N HIS A 55 -33.35 9.65 -1.54
CA HIS A 55 -33.73 10.25 -2.84
C HIS A 55 -33.79 9.25 -4.01
N ASN A 56 -32.82 8.34 -4.10
CA ASN A 56 -32.66 7.41 -5.22
C ASN A 56 -32.99 5.95 -4.83
N ALA A 57 -33.87 5.73 -3.85
CA ALA A 57 -34.19 4.40 -3.33
C ALA A 57 -34.60 3.38 -4.42
N ASP A 58 -35.41 3.81 -5.39
CA ASP A 58 -35.88 2.95 -6.49
C ASP A 58 -34.73 2.33 -7.30
N GLN A 59 -33.59 3.03 -7.41
CA GLN A 59 -32.43 2.52 -8.15
C GLN A 59 -31.68 1.40 -7.39
N LEU A 60 -31.88 1.29 -6.08
CA LEU A 60 -31.20 0.29 -5.24
C LEU A 60 -32.06 -0.95 -4.95
N GLN A 61 -33.38 -0.88 -5.10
CA GLN A 61 -34.31 -1.95 -4.70
C GLN A 61 -33.92 -3.34 -5.23
N LEU A 62 -33.52 -3.44 -6.51
CA LEU A 62 -33.11 -4.72 -7.09
C LEU A 62 -31.82 -5.24 -6.45
N ILE A 63 -30.81 -4.39 -6.30
CA ILE A 63 -29.52 -4.74 -5.69
C ILE A 63 -29.73 -5.22 -4.26
N LEU A 64 -30.51 -4.48 -3.45
CA LEU A 64 -30.76 -4.84 -2.05
C LEU A 64 -31.48 -6.18 -1.92
N LYS A 65 -32.41 -6.48 -2.84
CA LYS A 65 -33.13 -7.75 -2.89
C LYS A 65 -32.23 -8.92 -3.27
N GLU A 66 -31.39 -8.76 -4.29
CA GLU A 66 -30.42 -9.77 -4.73
C GLU A 66 -29.34 -10.03 -3.67
N GLU A 67 -28.93 -8.98 -2.96
CA GLU A 67 -28.00 -9.08 -1.85
C GLU A 67 -28.65 -9.57 -0.55
N HIS A 68 -29.97 -9.77 -0.50
CA HIS A 68 -30.69 -10.23 0.69
C HIS A 68 -30.43 -9.38 1.95
N VAL A 69 -30.43 -8.05 1.81
CA VAL A 69 -30.25 -7.10 2.92
C VAL A 69 -31.51 -6.27 3.19
N SER A 70 -31.62 -5.72 4.40
CA SER A 70 -32.78 -4.92 4.81
C SER A 70 -32.68 -3.48 4.32
N GLU A 71 -33.81 -2.89 3.92
CA GLU A 71 -33.89 -1.46 3.55
C GLU A 71 -34.56 -0.64 4.67
N ALA A 72 -33.96 0.51 5.01
CA ALA A 72 -34.58 1.52 5.87
C ALA A 72 -34.71 2.85 5.11
N TYR A 73 -35.93 3.17 4.65
CA TYR A 73 -36.18 4.38 3.86
C TYR A 73 -36.25 5.65 4.73
N ASN A 74 -35.28 6.56 4.56
CA ASN A 74 -35.27 7.85 5.26
C ASN A 74 -36.10 8.89 4.53
N LYS A 75 -37.34 9.13 4.97
CA LYS A 75 -38.22 10.19 4.42
C LYS A 75 -37.66 11.61 4.56
N ARG A 76 -36.72 11.83 5.48
CA ARG A 76 -36.08 13.10 5.82
C ARG A 76 -34.67 13.25 5.24
N TYR A 77 -34.36 12.53 4.16
CA TYR A 77 -33.03 12.54 3.53
C TYR A 77 -32.51 13.96 3.17
N LYS A 78 -33.41 14.95 2.98
CA LYS A 78 -33.06 16.34 2.69
C LYS A 78 -32.55 17.12 3.90
N ASP A 79 -32.82 16.65 5.11
CA ASP A 79 -32.44 17.31 6.38
C ASP A 79 -30.98 17.03 6.79
N GLY A 80 -30.23 16.31 5.95
CA GLY A 80 -28.82 15.98 6.15
C GLY A 80 -28.58 14.56 6.69
N MET A 81 -27.30 14.17 6.71
CA MET A 81 -26.85 12.80 7.00
C MET A 81 -27.31 12.26 8.36
N PHE A 82 -27.44 13.12 9.38
CA PHE A 82 -27.80 12.68 10.73
C PHE A 82 -29.18 12.01 10.80
N THR A 83 -30.14 12.46 9.99
CA THR A 83 -31.46 11.81 9.90
C THR A 83 -31.39 10.40 9.31
N SER A 84 -30.40 10.15 8.46
CA SER A 84 -30.14 8.81 7.90
C SER A 84 -29.54 7.90 8.96
N VAL A 85 -28.64 8.43 9.80
CA VAL A 85 -28.14 7.71 10.98
C VAL A 85 -29.29 7.34 11.92
N GLN A 86 -30.16 8.29 12.25
CA GLN A 86 -31.33 8.03 13.10
C GLN A 86 -32.26 6.97 12.49
N THR A 87 -32.49 7.04 11.18
CA THR A 87 -33.33 6.06 10.46
C THR A 87 -32.74 4.65 10.53
N GLY A 88 -31.43 4.51 10.29
CA GLY A 88 -30.75 3.22 10.38
C GLY A 88 -30.74 2.66 11.81
N VAL A 89 -30.45 3.49 12.81
CA VAL A 89 -30.44 3.08 14.22
C VAL A 89 -31.84 2.67 14.70
N ALA A 90 -32.89 3.35 14.23
CA ALA A 90 -34.27 3.00 14.56
C ALA A 90 -34.73 1.66 13.93
N ALA A 91 -34.02 1.18 12.92
CA ALA A 91 -34.31 -0.09 12.24
C ALA A 91 -33.53 -1.29 12.80
N LEU A 92 -32.65 -1.08 13.79
CA LEU A 92 -31.90 -2.16 14.44
C LEU A 92 -32.82 -3.07 15.26
N ASP A 93 -32.49 -4.36 15.29
CA ASP A 93 -33.18 -5.34 16.12
C ASP A 93 -32.83 -5.18 17.61
N PHE A 94 -33.78 -5.54 18.48
CA PHE A 94 -33.66 -5.42 19.94
C PHE A 94 -32.54 -6.26 20.56
N ASP A 95 -32.03 -7.27 19.87
CA ASP A 95 -30.97 -8.16 20.33
C ASP A 95 -29.58 -7.81 19.76
N THR A 96 -29.44 -6.66 19.09
CA THR A 96 -28.18 -6.12 18.61
C THR A 96 -27.33 -5.61 19.78
N ASP A 97 -26.06 -6.03 19.87
CA ASP A 97 -25.13 -5.57 20.91
C ASP A 97 -24.32 -4.34 20.47
N ALA A 98 -23.97 -4.25 19.18
CA ALA A 98 -23.25 -3.13 18.58
C ALA A 98 -23.58 -2.98 17.09
N PHE A 99 -23.29 -1.82 16.51
CA PHE A 99 -23.53 -1.55 15.10
C PHE A 99 -22.45 -0.67 14.47
N PHE A 100 -22.07 -0.99 13.24
CA PHE A 100 -21.23 -0.14 12.41
C PHE A 100 -22.04 0.95 11.72
N LEU A 101 -21.45 2.13 11.55
CA LEU A 101 -21.94 3.13 10.59
C LEU A 101 -20.97 3.20 9.40
N LEU A 102 -21.44 2.75 8.24
CA LEU A 102 -20.70 2.68 6.97
C LEU A 102 -21.28 3.68 5.97
N PRO A 103 -20.71 4.89 5.82
CA PRO A 103 -21.12 5.80 4.75
C PRO A 103 -20.75 5.24 3.39
N VAL A 104 -21.60 5.46 2.38
CA VAL A 104 -21.30 5.08 0.99
C VAL A 104 -20.01 5.73 0.49
N ASP A 105 -19.64 6.87 1.07
CA ASP A 105 -18.45 7.64 0.72
C ASP A 105 -17.14 6.94 1.04
N TYR A 106 -17.12 5.86 1.84
CA TYR A 106 -15.93 5.07 2.17
C TYR A 106 -16.02 3.64 1.59
N PRO A 107 -15.97 3.47 0.25
CA PRO A 107 -16.28 2.21 -0.41
C PRO A 107 -15.22 1.12 -0.20
N LEU A 108 -13.98 1.49 0.13
CA LEU A 108 -12.82 0.58 0.09
C LEU A 108 -12.36 0.10 1.47
N ILE A 109 -13.17 0.28 2.50
CA ILE A 109 -12.93 -0.34 3.81
C ILE A 109 -12.87 -1.86 3.61
N THR A 110 -11.85 -2.50 4.19
CA THR A 110 -11.68 -3.96 4.12
C THR A 110 -12.41 -4.66 5.26
N SER A 111 -12.83 -5.91 5.04
CA SER A 111 -13.49 -6.71 6.08
C SER A 111 -12.59 -6.95 7.28
N LYS A 112 -11.27 -6.97 7.07
CA LYS A 112 -10.28 -7.07 8.14
C LYS A 112 -10.41 -5.94 9.16
N VAL A 113 -10.69 -4.70 8.71
CA VAL A 113 -10.94 -3.58 9.63
C VAL A 113 -12.18 -3.85 10.48
N LEU A 114 -13.26 -4.36 9.89
CA LEU A 114 -14.47 -4.68 10.64
C LEU A 114 -14.21 -5.78 11.68
N LEU A 115 -13.52 -6.86 11.28
CA LEU A 115 -13.17 -7.97 12.16
C LEU A 115 -12.31 -7.50 13.35
N ASP A 116 -11.33 -6.63 13.11
CA ASP A 116 -10.44 -6.11 14.15
C ASP A 116 -11.21 -5.23 15.16
N LEU A 117 -12.13 -4.41 14.66
CA LEU A 117 -13.00 -3.61 15.52
C LEU A 117 -13.96 -4.50 16.33
N ILE A 118 -14.51 -5.56 15.73
CA ILE A 118 -15.33 -6.54 16.46
C ILE A 118 -14.50 -7.20 17.57
N GLU A 119 -13.29 -7.67 17.27
CA GLU A 119 -12.40 -8.31 18.26
C GLU A 119 -12.10 -7.38 19.44
N ILE A 120 -11.70 -6.13 19.16
CA ILE A 120 -11.47 -5.11 20.20
C ILE A 120 -12.74 -4.86 21.02
N TYR A 121 -13.91 -4.82 20.38
CA TYR A 121 -15.19 -4.61 21.07
C TYR A 121 -15.59 -5.79 21.96
N HIS A 122 -15.22 -7.02 21.60
CA HIS A 122 -15.48 -8.19 22.43
C HIS A 122 -14.75 -8.07 23.78
N GLU A 123 -13.52 -7.56 23.77
CA GLU A 123 -12.70 -7.31 24.96
C GLU A 123 -13.09 -6.03 25.72
N ASN A 124 -13.63 -5.03 25.02
CA ASN A 124 -13.97 -3.72 25.57
C ASN A 124 -15.48 -3.44 25.40
N ALA A 125 -16.30 -4.20 26.14
CA ALA A 125 -17.74 -4.04 26.09
C ALA A 125 -18.16 -2.60 26.42
N ASP A 126 -19.16 -2.10 25.69
CA ASP A 126 -19.71 -0.75 25.85
C ASP A 126 -18.79 0.41 25.39
N SER A 127 -17.63 0.11 24.78
CA SER A 127 -16.77 1.11 24.15
C SER A 127 -17.23 1.48 22.73
N PHE A 128 -17.01 2.74 22.37
CA PHE A 128 -17.16 3.30 21.04
C PHE A 128 -15.82 3.21 20.30
N LEU A 129 -15.76 2.48 19.18
CA LEU A 129 -14.49 2.31 18.46
C LEU A 129 -14.44 3.18 17.21
N VAL A 130 -13.28 3.78 16.96
CA VAL A 130 -13.00 4.56 15.75
C VAL A 130 -11.70 4.05 15.12
N PRO A 131 -11.71 3.55 13.88
CA PRO A 131 -10.48 3.18 13.20
C PRO A 131 -9.63 4.42 12.91
N CYS A 132 -8.32 4.27 12.98
CA CYS A 132 -7.34 5.31 12.70
C CYS A 132 -6.27 4.81 11.73
N PHE A 133 -5.84 5.67 10.82
CA PHE A 133 -4.69 5.43 9.97
C PHE A 133 -3.68 6.56 10.12
N ASN A 134 -2.45 6.23 10.52
CA ASN A 134 -1.41 7.16 10.93
C ASN A 134 -1.93 8.21 11.93
N GLY A 135 -2.71 7.75 12.92
CA GLY A 135 -3.31 8.60 13.95
C GLY A 135 -4.49 9.47 13.50
N LYS A 136 -4.86 9.48 12.21
CA LYS A 136 -6.04 10.19 11.70
C LYS A 136 -7.28 9.31 11.87
N LYS A 137 -8.30 9.82 12.57
CA LYS A 137 -9.61 9.16 12.74
C LYS A 137 -10.28 8.95 11.37
N GLY A 138 -10.86 7.77 11.18
CA GLY A 138 -11.50 7.34 9.94
C GLY A 138 -12.84 6.62 10.16
N HIS A 139 -13.25 5.88 9.14
CA HIS A 139 -14.47 5.08 9.07
C HIS A 139 -14.15 3.58 8.89
N PRO A 140 -15.05 2.68 9.35
CA PRO A 140 -16.33 2.93 9.97
C PRO A 140 -16.23 2.91 11.50
N PRO A 141 -16.86 3.86 12.20
CA PRO A 141 -17.03 3.73 13.64
C PRO A 141 -17.94 2.55 14.02
N LEU A 142 -17.62 1.88 15.13
CA LEU A 142 -18.45 0.86 15.77
C LEU A 142 -19.03 1.42 17.08
N PHE A 143 -20.36 1.40 17.20
CA PHE A 143 -21.07 1.91 18.36
C PHE A 143 -21.68 0.75 19.17
N PRO A 144 -21.60 0.79 20.51
CA PRO A 144 -22.38 -0.11 21.36
C PRO A 144 -23.86 0.28 21.30
N MET A 145 -24.77 -0.69 21.47
CA MET A 145 -26.21 -0.44 21.42
C MET A 145 -26.69 0.56 22.49
N SER A 146 -25.98 0.69 23.61
CA SER A 146 -26.26 1.72 24.63
C SER A 146 -26.15 3.16 24.11
N MET A 147 -25.45 3.38 22.99
CA MET A 147 -25.38 4.70 22.34
C MET A 147 -26.58 5.01 21.43
N ALA A 148 -27.39 4.00 21.07
CA ALA A 148 -28.53 4.17 20.18
C ALA A 148 -29.58 5.16 20.72
N GLU A 149 -29.87 5.10 22.02
CA GLU A 149 -30.86 5.98 22.65
C GLU A 149 -30.46 7.46 22.54
N PHE A 150 -29.19 7.79 22.74
CA PHE A 150 -28.68 9.17 22.60
C PHE A 150 -28.78 9.67 21.16
N ILE A 151 -28.55 8.78 20.18
CA ILE A 151 -28.70 9.10 18.75
C ILE A 151 -30.17 9.37 18.40
N LEU A 152 -31.08 8.53 18.86
CA LEU A 152 -32.50 8.64 18.57
C LEU A 152 -33.16 9.84 19.26
N LYS A 153 -32.74 10.19 20.48
CA LYS A 153 -33.31 11.32 21.24
C LYS A 153 -32.71 12.69 20.88
N SER A 154 -31.59 12.72 20.15
CA SER A 154 -30.95 13.98 19.75
C SER A 154 -31.84 14.80 18.82
N ASN A 155 -31.86 16.13 19.04
CA ASN A 155 -32.51 17.10 18.17
C ASN A 155 -31.74 17.34 16.85
N GLY A 156 -30.55 16.75 16.71
CA GLY A 156 -29.70 16.86 15.52
C GLY A 156 -28.70 18.03 15.53
N GLU A 157 -28.71 18.88 16.55
CA GLU A 157 -27.76 19.99 16.67
C GLU A 157 -26.33 19.46 16.81
N GLY A 158 -25.43 19.88 15.91
CA GLY A 158 -24.05 19.36 15.84
C GLY A 158 -23.91 17.91 15.35
N GLY A 159 -25.02 17.25 14.99
CA GLY A 159 -25.08 15.91 14.41
C GLY A 159 -24.41 14.83 15.28
N LEU A 160 -23.95 13.76 14.63
CA LEU A 160 -23.29 12.64 15.32
C LEU A 160 -22.01 13.06 16.06
N LYS A 161 -21.33 14.11 15.56
CA LYS A 161 -20.09 14.64 16.17
C LYS A 161 -20.34 15.13 17.59
N ALA A 162 -21.46 15.80 17.86
CA ALA A 162 -21.82 16.27 19.19
C ALA A 162 -21.96 15.10 20.17
N ILE A 163 -22.65 14.02 19.75
CA ILE A 163 -22.85 12.81 20.57
C ILE A 163 -21.50 12.15 20.86
N THR A 164 -20.67 11.94 19.85
CA THR A 164 -19.35 11.30 20.02
C THR A 164 -18.42 12.13 20.91
N ARG A 165 -18.52 13.46 20.89
CA ARG A 165 -17.72 14.35 21.74
C ARG A 165 -18.16 14.28 23.20
N SER A 166 -19.46 14.17 23.45
CA SER A 166 -20.00 14.01 24.80
C SER A 166 -19.69 12.65 25.45
N HIS A 167 -19.23 11.68 24.66
CA HIS A 167 -18.86 10.31 25.10
C HIS A 167 -17.42 9.97 24.69
N GLU A 168 -16.52 10.95 24.67
CA GLU A 168 -15.13 10.75 24.27
C GLU A 168 -14.37 9.87 25.26
N ASP A 169 -14.81 9.81 26.53
CA ASP A 169 -14.33 8.90 27.56
C ASP A 169 -14.54 7.41 27.24
N ARG A 170 -15.53 7.10 26.39
CA ARG A 170 -15.84 5.75 25.91
C ARG A 170 -15.16 5.42 24.58
N MET A 171 -14.44 6.38 23.99
CA MET A 171 -13.83 6.23 22.66
C MET A 171 -12.50 5.49 22.73
N ILE A 172 -12.38 4.40 21.97
CA ILE A 172 -11.11 3.73 21.70
C ILE A 172 -10.74 4.01 20.24
N LYS A 173 -9.53 4.53 20.05
CA LYS A 173 -8.92 4.72 18.73
C LYS A 173 -8.18 3.44 18.35
N ALA A 174 -8.63 2.76 17.32
CA ALA A 174 -8.05 1.51 16.85
C ALA A 174 -7.18 1.77 15.62
N GLU A 175 -5.86 1.72 15.78
CA GLU A 175 -4.93 1.90 14.65
C GLU A 175 -5.03 0.71 13.68
N THR A 176 -5.06 0.99 12.38
CA THR A 176 -5.19 -0.01 11.32
C THR A 176 -4.16 0.21 10.21
N GLU A 177 -3.84 -0.85 9.47
CA GLU A 177 -2.97 -0.81 8.30
C GLU A 177 -3.71 -0.37 7.02
N CYS A 178 -5.04 -0.17 7.10
CA CYS A 178 -5.91 0.12 5.96
C CYS A 178 -6.07 1.64 5.75
N GLU A 179 -5.34 2.22 4.80
CA GLU A 179 -5.45 3.65 4.44
C GLU A 179 -6.87 4.07 4.02
N ALA A 180 -7.63 3.16 3.40
CA ALA A 180 -8.99 3.44 2.93
C ALA A 180 -9.97 3.90 4.03
N VAL A 181 -9.65 3.71 5.31
CA VAL A 181 -10.47 4.23 6.43
C VAL A 181 -10.51 5.76 6.47
N VAL A 182 -9.55 6.46 5.84
CA VAL A 182 -9.48 7.93 5.80
C VAL A 182 -9.66 8.53 4.40
N MET A 183 -10.08 7.73 3.42
CA MET A 183 -10.29 8.13 2.03
C MET A 183 -11.79 8.12 1.70
N ASP A 184 -12.37 9.30 1.45
CA ASP A 184 -13.76 9.44 1.00
C ASP A 184 -13.86 9.70 -0.52
N MET A 185 -15.03 9.45 -1.12
CA MET A 185 -15.33 9.84 -2.51
C MET A 185 -16.27 11.03 -2.56
N ASP A 186 -15.80 12.21 -2.16
CA ASP A 186 -16.63 13.41 -2.07
C ASP A 186 -16.85 14.13 -3.40
N THR A 187 -15.87 14.01 -4.30
CA THR A 187 -15.78 14.61 -5.63
C THR A 187 -15.40 13.58 -6.71
N PRO A 188 -15.58 13.90 -8.01
CA PRO A 188 -15.13 13.04 -9.10
C PRO A 188 -13.63 12.74 -9.08
N GLU A 189 -12.82 13.67 -8.60
CA GLU A 189 -11.37 13.51 -8.42
C GLU A 189 -11.06 12.50 -7.32
N ASP A 190 -11.72 12.60 -6.16
CA ASP A 190 -11.56 11.65 -5.06
C ASP A 190 -11.92 10.22 -5.49
N TYR A 191 -12.98 10.08 -6.30
CA TYR A 191 -13.37 8.78 -6.86
C TYR A 191 -12.31 8.21 -7.80
N LYS A 192 -11.69 9.02 -8.66
CA LYS A 192 -10.58 8.55 -9.52
C LYS A 192 -9.39 8.08 -8.68
N GLU A 193 -9.07 8.80 -7.61
CA GLU A 193 -8.01 8.38 -6.67
C GLU A 193 -8.36 7.06 -5.98
N LEU A 194 -9.62 6.88 -5.56
CA LEU A 194 -10.09 5.63 -4.97
C LEU A 194 -10.09 4.48 -5.98
N VAL A 195 -10.45 4.69 -7.25
CA VAL A 195 -10.37 3.65 -8.28
C VAL A 195 -8.91 3.21 -8.49
N ALA A 196 -7.98 4.16 -8.59
CA ALA A 196 -6.55 3.85 -8.70
C ALA A 196 -6.02 3.12 -7.46
N TYR A 197 -6.46 3.51 -6.26
CA TYR A 197 -6.15 2.81 -5.02
C TYR A 197 -6.71 1.39 -5.03
N TYR A 198 -7.97 1.20 -5.42
CA TYR A 198 -8.63 -0.09 -5.50
C TYR A 198 -7.86 -1.06 -6.39
N ASP A 199 -7.47 -0.62 -7.59
CA ASP A 199 -6.75 -1.43 -8.56
C ASP A 199 -5.38 -1.87 -8.02
N LYS A 200 -4.67 -0.97 -7.35
CA LYS A 200 -3.38 -1.26 -6.73
C LYS A 200 -3.52 -2.19 -5.51
N ALA A 201 -4.56 -2.00 -4.70
CA ALA A 201 -4.79 -2.78 -3.48
C ALA A 201 -5.20 -4.23 -3.76
N GLN A 202 -5.61 -4.58 -4.98
CA GLN A 202 -5.98 -5.95 -5.37
C GLN A 202 -4.86 -6.98 -5.18
N ILE A 203 -3.60 -6.54 -5.20
CA ILE A 203 -2.41 -7.38 -5.24
C ILE A 203 -1.44 -6.89 -4.15
N PRO A 204 -1.22 -7.66 -3.07
CA PRO A 204 -0.30 -7.28 -2.02
C PRO A 204 1.15 -7.42 -2.48
N GLU A 205 2.01 -6.52 -2.00
CA GLU A 205 3.46 -6.61 -2.21
C GLU A 205 4.04 -7.84 -1.48
N ALA A 206 5.13 -8.40 -2.01
CA ALA A 206 5.73 -9.64 -1.50
C ALA A 206 6.11 -9.56 -0.01
N ALA A 207 6.61 -8.40 0.44
CA ALA A 207 6.94 -8.18 1.85
C ALA A 207 5.71 -8.26 2.77
N LEU A 208 4.54 -7.78 2.31
CA LEU A 208 3.29 -7.90 3.05
C LEU A 208 2.80 -9.34 3.06
N CYS A 209 2.96 -10.08 1.95
CA CYS A 209 2.63 -11.51 1.89
C CYS A 209 3.43 -12.29 2.94
N ILE A 210 4.74 -12.07 3.03
CA ILE A 210 5.62 -12.75 4.00
C ILE A 210 5.18 -12.44 5.44
N LYS A 211 4.97 -11.17 5.79
CA LYS A 211 4.45 -10.78 7.11
C LYS A 211 3.11 -11.44 7.42
N THR A 212 2.26 -11.61 6.41
CA THR A 212 0.95 -12.24 6.57
C THR A 212 1.08 -13.74 6.86
N LEU A 213 2.02 -14.44 6.22
CA LEU A 213 2.31 -15.85 6.54
C LEU A 213 2.69 -16.01 8.02
N ASP A 214 3.53 -15.12 8.55
CA ASP A 214 3.92 -15.12 9.96
C ASP A 214 2.73 -14.83 10.88
N LYS A 215 1.90 -13.84 10.53
CA LYS A 215 0.69 -13.47 11.29
C LYS A 215 -0.29 -14.62 11.45
N TYR A 216 -0.42 -15.47 10.43
CA TYR A 216 -1.29 -16.65 10.45
C TYR A 216 -0.58 -17.92 10.97
N ASN A 217 0.62 -17.79 11.54
CA ASN A 217 1.42 -18.90 12.06
C ASN A 217 1.68 -20.01 11.02
N THR A 218 1.84 -19.63 9.76
CA THR A 218 2.11 -20.59 8.68
C THR A 218 3.41 -21.34 8.97
N PRO A 219 3.43 -22.69 9.00
CA PRO A 219 4.63 -23.44 9.34
C PRO A 219 5.83 -23.10 8.44
N ILE A 220 7.04 -23.02 8.99
CA ILE A 220 8.26 -22.64 8.25
C ILE A 220 8.44 -23.48 6.98
N ALA A 221 8.19 -24.79 7.05
CA ALA A 221 8.27 -25.67 5.89
C ALA A 221 7.26 -25.30 4.77
N VAL A 222 6.06 -24.86 5.15
CA VAL A 222 5.05 -24.37 4.21
C VAL A 222 5.45 -23.02 3.64
N GLN A 223 6.01 -22.11 4.46
CA GLN A 223 6.53 -20.85 3.95
C GLN A 223 7.66 -21.05 2.93
N SER A 224 8.58 -21.98 3.19
CA SER A 224 9.65 -22.33 2.24
C SER A 224 9.09 -22.91 0.95
N HIS A 225 8.06 -23.76 1.04
CA HIS A 225 7.31 -24.24 -0.13
C HIS A 225 6.70 -23.07 -0.91
N CYS A 226 5.94 -22.17 -0.27
CA CYS A 226 5.35 -21.00 -0.91
C CYS A 226 6.39 -20.12 -1.62
N ARG A 227 7.55 -19.90 -0.99
CA ARG A 227 8.67 -19.15 -1.61
C ARG A 227 9.20 -19.86 -2.86
N ALA A 228 9.39 -21.18 -2.81
CA ALA A 228 9.86 -21.96 -3.94
C ALA A 228 8.85 -21.93 -5.11
N VAL A 229 7.56 -22.12 -4.81
CA VAL A 229 6.47 -22.05 -5.79
C VAL A 229 6.39 -20.66 -6.42
N ALA A 230 6.37 -19.59 -5.61
CA ALA A 230 6.34 -18.22 -6.11
C ALA A 230 7.56 -17.92 -6.99
N GLY A 231 8.76 -18.34 -6.58
CA GLY A 231 10.00 -18.13 -7.33
C GLY A 231 9.95 -18.79 -8.71
N LEU A 232 9.60 -20.08 -8.79
CA LEU A 232 9.48 -20.76 -10.08
C LEU A 232 8.36 -20.16 -10.94
N ALA A 233 7.21 -19.84 -10.33
CA ALA A 233 6.07 -19.26 -11.04
C ALA A 233 6.44 -17.90 -11.69
N VAL A 234 7.21 -17.06 -11.00
CA VAL A 234 7.72 -15.79 -11.55
C VAL A 234 8.67 -16.04 -12.74
N LYS A 235 9.60 -17.01 -12.63
CA LYS A 235 10.50 -17.35 -13.75
C LYS A 235 9.74 -17.86 -14.98
N ILE A 236 8.71 -18.67 -14.77
CA ILE A 236 7.82 -19.14 -15.85
C ILE A 236 7.12 -17.93 -16.50
N ALA A 237 6.56 -17.03 -15.69
CA ALA A 237 5.89 -15.83 -16.19
C ALA A 237 6.83 -14.93 -16.99
N GLU A 238 8.11 -14.84 -16.62
CA GLU A 238 9.11 -14.07 -17.35
C GLU A 238 9.43 -14.65 -18.72
N VAL A 239 9.62 -15.97 -18.81
CA VAL A 239 9.79 -16.68 -20.08
C VAL A 239 8.58 -16.42 -20.98
N LEU A 240 7.37 -16.54 -20.45
CA LEU A 240 6.14 -16.32 -21.21
C LEU A 240 6.00 -14.84 -21.63
N ASN A 241 6.32 -13.89 -20.76
CA ASN A 241 6.22 -12.47 -21.09
C ASN A 241 7.25 -11.99 -22.11
N GLN A 242 8.42 -12.64 -22.20
CA GLN A 242 9.36 -12.44 -23.30
C GLN A 242 8.78 -12.87 -24.67
N HIS A 243 7.69 -13.63 -24.65
CA HIS A 243 6.95 -14.11 -25.82
C HIS A 243 5.51 -13.56 -25.86
N ASP A 244 5.29 -12.33 -25.36
CA ASP A 244 4.05 -11.55 -25.48
C ASP A 244 2.79 -12.07 -24.74
N PHE A 245 2.94 -12.94 -23.74
CA PHE A 245 1.80 -13.46 -22.96
C PHE A 245 1.19 -12.47 -21.95
N LYS A 246 1.88 -11.38 -21.59
CA LYS A 246 1.41 -10.29 -20.71
C LYS A 246 0.82 -10.72 -19.36
N LEU A 247 1.39 -11.76 -18.74
CA LEU A 247 1.03 -12.23 -17.40
C LEU A 247 1.45 -11.23 -16.32
N ASP A 248 0.60 -11.03 -15.31
CA ASP A 248 0.92 -10.21 -14.15
C ASP A 248 1.83 -10.97 -13.17
N LYS A 249 3.13 -10.63 -13.20
CA LYS A 249 4.14 -11.26 -12.32
C LYS A 249 3.87 -10.99 -10.84
N LYS A 250 3.35 -9.80 -10.47
CA LYS A 250 3.06 -9.46 -9.08
C LYS A 250 1.88 -10.28 -8.57
N LEU A 251 0.85 -10.45 -9.39
CA LEU A 251 -0.28 -11.32 -9.08
C LEU A 251 0.17 -12.78 -8.85
N ILE A 252 0.98 -13.32 -9.76
CA ILE A 252 1.53 -14.67 -9.64
C ILE A 252 2.37 -14.82 -8.37
N GLN A 253 3.26 -13.85 -8.10
CA GLN A 253 4.13 -13.87 -6.93
C GLN A 253 3.33 -13.83 -5.63
N SER A 254 2.37 -12.90 -5.51
CA SER A 254 1.53 -12.78 -4.31
C SER A 254 0.69 -14.03 -4.07
N ALA A 255 0.09 -14.59 -5.11
CA ALA A 255 -0.69 -15.82 -5.02
C ALA A 255 0.21 -17.02 -4.67
N GLY A 256 1.39 -17.15 -5.29
CA GLY A 256 2.36 -18.19 -4.96
C GLY A 256 2.84 -18.11 -3.51
N LEU A 257 3.03 -16.92 -2.96
CA LEU A 257 3.42 -16.74 -1.56
C LEU A 257 2.29 -17.11 -0.58
N LEU A 258 1.03 -16.88 -0.95
CA LEU A 258 -0.12 -16.99 -0.05
C LEU A 258 -1.01 -18.22 -0.27
N HIS A 259 -0.83 -18.99 -1.35
CA HIS A 259 -1.77 -20.07 -1.73
C HIS A 259 -1.99 -21.14 -0.64
N ASP A 260 -0.96 -21.36 0.18
CA ASP A 260 -0.93 -22.35 1.25
C ASP A 260 -0.86 -21.71 2.66
N ILE A 261 -1.25 -20.43 2.80
CA ILE A 261 -1.19 -19.66 4.07
C ILE A 261 -1.81 -20.38 5.29
N VAL A 262 -2.83 -21.21 5.06
CA VAL A 262 -3.49 -22.01 6.12
C VAL A 262 -3.57 -23.48 5.72
N ARG A 263 -2.44 -24.03 5.27
CA ARG A 263 -2.33 -25.38 4.70
C ARG A 263 -2.88 -26.50 5.57
N ASP A 264 -2.91 -26.33 6.88
CA ASP A 264 -3.41 -27.28 7.86
C ASP A 264 -4.95 -27.28 7.99
N GLN A 265 -5.63 -26.27 7.47
CA GLN A 265 -7.09 -26.17 7.51
C GLN A 265 -7.76 -27.02 6.41
N PRO A 266 -8.94 -27.62 6.69
CA PRO A 266 -9.76 -28.23 5.66
C PRO A 266 -10.12 -27.21 4.57
N LYS A 267 -9.99 -27.61 3.31
CA LYS A 267 -10.23 -26.72 2.16
C LYS A 267 -9.38 -25.43 2.23
N HIS A 268 -8.09 -25.58 2.53
CA HIS A 268 -7.14 -24.47 2.74
C HIS A 268 -7.18 -23.42 1.62
N TRP A 269 -7.46 -23.81 0.38
CA TRP A 269 -7.60 -22.88 -0.76
C TRP A 269 -8.78 -21.89 -0.57
N LEU A 270 -9.92 -22.33 -0.01
CA LEU A 270 -11.06 -21.46 0.29
C LEU A 270 -10.77 -20.59 1.50
N ALA A 271 -10.17 -21.17 2.55
CA ALA A 271 -9.81 -20.44 3.76
C ALA A 271 -8.75 -19.35 3.48
N GLY A 272 -7.70 -19.69 2.71
CA GLY A 272 -6.69 -18.75 2.25
C GLY A 272 -7.26 -17.67 1.33
N ALA A 273 -8.16 -18.03 0.41
CA ALA A 273 -8.84 -17.05 -0.43
C ALA A 273 -9.75 -16.12 0.40
N LEU A 274 -10.42 -16.62 1.44
CA LEU A 274 -11.21 -15.81 2.36
C LEU A 274 -10.32 -14.78 3.08
N ILE A 275 -9.16 -15.21 3.60
CA ILE A 275 -8.17 -14.32 4.21
C ILE A 275 -7.76 -13.22 3.23
N ALA A 276 -7.42 -13.59 1.99
CA ALA A 276 -7.04 -12.61 0.97
C ALA A 276 -8.19 -11.64 0.63
N LYS A 277 -9.43 -12.13 0.49
CA LYS A 277 -10.63 -11.29 0.28
C LYS A 277 -10.86 -10.33 1.44
N GLN A 278 -10.70 -10.79 2.68
CA GLN A 278 -10.88 -9.95 3.87
C GLN A 278 -9.86 -8.82 3.95
N ASN A 279 -8.67 -8.98 3.36
CA ASN A 279 -7.65 -7.93 3.25
C ASN A 279 -7.80 -7.07 1.98
N GLY A 280 -8.82 -7.31 1.15
CA GLY A 280 -9.07 -6.56 -0.09
C GLY A 280 -8.28 -7.04 -1.31
N TRP A 281 -7.57 -8.17 -1.21
CA TRP A 281 -6.71 -8.71 -2.27
C TRP A 281 -7.50 -9.62 -3.23
N TYR A 282 -8.56 -9.09 -3.87
CA TYR A 282 -9.52 -9.95 -4.58
C TYR A 282 -8.92 -10.65 -5.80
N LYS A 283 -8.00 -10.01 -6.56
CA LYS A 283 -7.28 -10.67 -7.67
C LYS A 283 -6.43 -11.83 -7.16
N THR A 284 -5.61 -11.60 -6.12
CA THR A 284 -4.79 -12.65 -5.50
C THR A 284 -5.65 -13.78 -4.95
N ALA A 285 -6.76 -13.46 -4.29
CA ALA A 285 -7.70 -14.44 -3.76
C ALA A 285 -8.29 -15.34 -4.85
N GLY A 286 -8.56 -14.80 -6.05
CA GLY A 286 -9.07 -15.58 -7.17
C GLY A 286 -8.13 -16.71 -7.60
N LEU A 287 -6.81 -16.48 -7.57
CA LEU A 287 -5.82 -17.52 -7.85
C LEU A 287 -5.74 -18.53 -6.71
N ILE A 288 -5.71 -18.07 -5.46
CA ILE A 288 -5.65 -18.93 -4.28
C ILE A 288 -6.88 -19.85 -4.22
N GLU A 289 -8.07 -19.35 -4.53
CA GLU A 289 -9.30 -20.15 -4.48
C GLU A 289 -9.28 -21.32 -5.46
N ASN A 290 -8.62 -21.16 -6.60
CA ASN A 290 -8.72 -22.09 -7.72
C ASN A 290 -7.48 -22.97 -7.93
N HIS A 291 -6.37 -22.75 -7.19
CA HIS A 291 -5.09 -23.44 -7.42
C HIS A 291 -5.17 -24.97 -7.32
N MET A 292 -6.12 -25.51 -6.55
CA MET A 292 -6.31 -26.97 -6.38
C MET A 292 -7.24 -27.60 -7.43
N PHE A 293 -8.05 -26.80 -8.13
CA PHE A 293 -9.14 -27.28 -8.99
C PHE A 293 -8.95 -26.99 -10.47
N TYR A 294 -7.84 -26.38 -10.84
CA TYR A 294 -7.57 -26.07 -12.23
C TYR A 294 -7.59 -27.31 -13.11
N THR A 295 -8.62 -27.40 -13.95
CA THR A 295 -8.79 -28.39 -15.00
C THR A 295 -9.17 -27.66 -16.28
N LYS A 296 -8.18 -27.05 -16.95
CA LYS A 296 -8.41 -26.41 -18.26
C LYS A 296 -9.08 -27.38 -19.21
N GLU A 297 -10.21 -27.03 -19.80
CA GLU A 297 -10.78 -27.79 -20.91
C GLU A 297 -10.35 -27.12 -22.23
N GLY A 298 -9.78 -27.90 -23.16
CA GLY A 298 -9.32 -27.38 -24.46
C GLY A 298 -7.81 -27.10 -24.55
N PRO A 299 -7.38 -26.27 -25.53
CA PRO A 299 -5.95 -26.10 -25.86
C PRO A 299 -5.15 -25.41 -24.75
N VAL A 300 -3.82 -25.61 -24.75
CA VAL A 300 -2.89 -25.00 -23.79
C VAL A 300 -2.97 -23.47 -23.77
N LEU A 301 -3.31 -22.84 -24.90
CA LEU A 301 -3.50 -21.39 -25.02
C LEU A 301 -4.96 -20.97 -24.84
N PRO A 302 -5.24 -19.78 -24.28
CA PRO A 302 -4.29 -18.79 -23.73
C PRO A 302 -3.76 -19.21 -22.35
N ILE A 303 -2.49 -18.99 -22.06
CA ILE A 303 -1.92 -19.28 -20.73
C ILE A 303 -2.32 -18.18 -19.76
N THR A 304 -2.77 -18.54 -18.56
CA THR A 304 -3.15 -17.61 -17.49
C THR A 304 -2.20 -17.68 -16.29
N GLU A 305 -2.27 -16.70 -15.40
CA GLU A 305 -1.53 -16.68 -14.13
C GLU A 305 -1.86 -17.90 -13.26
N LEU A 306 -3.11 -18.38 -13.29
CA LEU A 306 -3.54 -19.58 -12.58
C LEU A 306 -2.86 -20.84 -13.13
N ASP A 307 -2.68 -20.92 -14.46
CA ASP A 307 -2.01 -22.04 -15.12
C ASP A 307 -0.55 -22.14 -14.62
N VAL A 308 0.13 -21.01 -14.56
CA VAL A 308 1.52 -20.90 -14.10
C VAL A 308 1.65 -21.27 -12.61
N LEU A 309 0.77 -20.74 -11.76
CA LEU A 309 0.74 -21.08 -10.33
C LEU A 309 0.51 -22.59 -10.12
N CYS A 310 -0.47 -23.16 -10.81
CA CYS A 310 -0.81 -24.58 -10.70
C CYS A 310 0.30 -25.51 -11.19
N LEU A 311 1.06 -25.08 -12.19
CA LEU A 311 2.22 -25.83 -12.68
C LEU A 311 3.36 -25.76 -11.67
N ALA A 312 3.71 -24.56 -11.20
CA ALA A 312 4.81 -24.36 -10.26
C ALA A 312 4.61 -25.13 -8.94
N ASP A 313 3.41 -25.12 -8.36
CA ASP A 313 3.08 -25.91 -7.16
C ASP A 313 3.39 -27.42 -7.33
N LYS A 314 3.11 -27.98 -8.50
CA LYS A 314 3.34 -29.41 -8.78
C LYS A 314 4.82 -29.77 -8.92
N MET A 315 5.72 -28.81 -9.06
CA MET A 315 7.15 -29.07 -9.23
C MET A 315 7.88 -29.39 -7.93
N PHE A 316 7.26 -29.10 -6.78
CA PHE A 316 7.91 -29.20 -5.48
C PHE A 316 7.25 -30.21 -4.54
N LYS A 317 8.03 -30.75 -3.61
CA LYS A 317 7.54 -31.42 -2.40
C LYS A 317 8.22 -30.77 -1.20
N GLY A 318 7.44 -30.00 -0.44
CA GLY A 318 8.05 -28.99 0.44
C GLY A 318 8.75 -27.95 -0.43
N ASP A 319 10.00 -27.66 -0.14
CA ASP A 319 10.87 -26.77 -0.93
C ASP A 319 11.82 -27.51 -1.89
N VAL A 320 11.73 -28.84 -1.96
CA VAL A 320 12.58 -29.66 -2.83
C VAL A 320 11.94 -29.83 -4.20
N PHE A 321 12.67 -29.47 -5.26
CA PHE A 321 12.25 -29.69 -6.64
C PHE A 321 12.26 -31.19 -6.97
N ILE A 322 11.13 -31.71 -7.44
CA ILE A 322 10.98 -33.12 -7.86
C ILE A 322 10.46 -33.27 -9.30
N GLY A 323 9.84 -32.24 -9.88
CA GLY A 323 9.23 -32.32 -11.21
C GLY A 323 7.91 -33.10 -11.24
N LEU A 324 7.25 -33.15 -12.40
CA LEU A 324 5.89 -33.69 -12.52
C LEU A 324 5.80 -35.21 -12.33
N GLU A 325 6.72 -35.98 -12.91
CA GLU A 325 6.66 -37.45 -12.86
C GLU A 325 6.78 -37.95 -11.42
N ASP A 326 7.80 -37.48 -10.69
CA ASP A 326 8.01 -37.87 -9.29
C ASP A 326 6.90 -37.36 -8.36
N ARG A 327 6.23 -36.25 -8.71
CA ARG A 327 5.04 -35.77 -7.99
C ARG A 327 3.83 -36.68 -8.22
N MET A 328 3.69 -37.26 -9.40
CA MET A 328 2.53 -38.06 -9.81
C MET A 328 2.51 -39.45 -9.15
N ILE A 329 3.65 -40.14 -9.09
CA ILE A 329 3.76 -41.53 -8.59
C ILE A 329 3.07 -41.77 -7.24
N PRO A 330 3.35 -40.99 -6.17
CA PRO A 330 2.71 -41.23 -4.87
C PRO A 330 1.20 -40.91 -4.86
N ILE A 331 0.74 -40.01 -5.74
CA ILE A 331 -0.69 -39.66 -5.85
C ILE A 331 -1.44 -40.82 -6.51
N LEU A 332 -0.92 -41.38 -7.62
CA LEU A 332 -1.55 -42.52 -8.29
C LEU A 332 -1.67 -43.73 -7.35
N ARG A 333 -0.63 -44.03 -6.56
CA ARG A 333 -0.67 -45.11 -5.56
C ARG A 333 -1.76 -44.90 -4.49
N LYS A 334 -2.03 -43.65 -4.11
CA LYS A 334 -3.07 -43.33 -3.11
C LYS A 334 -4.49 -43.63 -3.61
N PHE A 335 -4.71 -43.56 -4.92
CA PHE A 335 -6.01 -43.77 -5.57
C PHE A 335 -6.06 -45.08 -6.37
N GLU A 336 -5.16 -46.02 -6.07
CA GLU A 336 -5.16 -47.35 -6.69
C GLU A 336 -6.50 -48.04 -6.44
N GLY A 337 -7.17 -48.48 -7.51
CA GLY A 337 -8.50 -49.10 -7.46
C GLY A 337 -9.69 -48.14 -7.71
N ASP A 338 -9.49 -46.83 -7.76
CA ASP A 338 -10.51 -45.85 -8.18
C ASP A 338 -10.22 -45.35 -9.60
N THR A 339 -10.76 -46.06 -10.60
CA THR A 339 -10.49 -45.79 -12.02
C THR A 339 -10.89 -44.38 -12.45
N VAL A 340 -12.00 -43.86 -11.92
CA VAL A 340 -12.49 -42.51 -12.25
C VAL A 340 -11.59 -41.43 -11.66
N ALA A 341 -11.11 -41.62 -10.42
CA ALA A 341 -10.14 -40.71 -9.83
C ALA A 341 -8.80 -40.74 -10.57
N LEU A 342 -8.32 -41.92 -10.94
CA LEU A 342 -7.07 -42.10 -11.69
C LEU A 342 -7.11 -41.44 -13.06
N GLU A 343 -8.21 -41.58 -13.82
CA GLU A 343 -8.40 -40.88 -15.10
C GLU A 343 -8.29 -39.36 -14.94
N LYS A 344 -8.97 -38.78 -13.94
CA LYS A 344 -8.91 -37.33 -13.67
C LYS A 344 -7.53 -36.86 -13.23
N ILE A 345 -6.83 -37.67 -12.43
CA ILE A 345 -5.45 -37.36 -12.01
C ILE A 345 -4.53 -37.37 -13.23
N ASN A 346 -4.60 -38.40 -14.06
CA ASN A 346 -3.78 -38.52 -15.28
C ASN A 346 -4.03 -37.36 -16.24
N GLU A 347 -5.28 -36.98 -16.48
CA GLU A 347 -5.62 -35.85 -17.35
C GLU A 347 -5.01 -34.53 -16.85
N ARG A 348 -5.04 -34.29 -15.53
CA ARG A 348 -4.42 -33.10 -14.91
C ARG A 348 -2.91 -33.09 -15.08
N PHE A 349 -2.25 -34.22 -14.87
CA PHE A 349 -0.80 -34.34 -15.04
C PHE A 349 -0.39 -34.22 -16.51
N GLN A 350 -1.17 -34.78 -17.44
CA GLN A 350 -0.94 -34.63 -18.87
C GLN A 350 -0.99 -33.16 -19.28
N LYS A 351 -2.01 -32.40 -18.85
CA LYS A 351 -2.12 -30.96 -19.15
C LYS A 351 -0.97 -30.14 -18.55
N ALA A 352 -0.58 -30.44 -17.31
CA ALA A 352 0.58 -29.82 -16.70
C ALA A 352 1.86 -30.13 -17.49
N ASN A 353 2.00 -31.35 -18.00
CA ASN A 353 3.12 -31.76 -18.85
C ASN A 353 3.12 -31.05 -20.21
N GLU A 354 1.97 -30.90 -20.86
CA GLU A 354 1.84 -30.15 -22.12
C GLU A 354 2.26 -28.68 -21.96
N LEU A 355 1.78 -28.02 -20.90
CA LEU A 355 2.20 -26.66 -20.55
C LEU A 355 3.70 -26.60 -20.23
N MET A 356 4.22 -27.57 -19.47
CA MET A 356 5.64 -27.66 -19.14
C MET A 356 6.51 -27.78 -20.40
N VAL A 357 6.16 -28.69 -21.32
CA VAL A 357 6.86 -28.89 -22.59
C VAL A 357 6.82 -27.62 -23.44
N PHE A 358 5.66 -26.95 -23.49
CA PHE A 358 5.53 -25.67 -24.19
C PHE A 358 6.47 -24.61 -23.62
N ILE A 359 6.49 -24.40 -22.30
CA ILE A 359 7.39 -23.44 -21.65
C ILE A 359 8.86 -23.82 -21.86
N ASN A 360 9.22 -25.10 -21.75
CA ASN A 360 10.58 -25.58 -22.02
C ASN A 360 11.02 -25.28 -23.46
N SER A 361 10.11 -25.40 -24.42
CA SER A 361 10.39 -25.09 -25.83
C SER A 361 10.65 -23.60 -26.07
N LEU A 362 10.00 -22.72 -25.32
CA LEU A 362 10.23 -21.27 -25.38
C LEU A 362 11.52 -20.85 -24.65
N SER A 363 11.81 -21.45 -23.49
CA SER A 363 12.98 -21.10 -22.69
C SER A 363 14.29 -21.72 -23.19
N GLY A 364 14.21 -22.83 -23.93
CA GLY A 364 15.36 -23.69 -24.24
C GLY A 364 15.95 -24.39 -23.01
N LYS A 365 15.23 -24.41 -21.88
CA LYS A 365 15.64 -24.98 -20.59
C LYS A 365 14.55 -25.90 -20.04
N THR A 366 14.94 -26.95 -19.34
CA THR A 366 14.02 -27.73 -18.51
C THR A 366 13.52 -26.91 -17.33
N MET A 367 12.40 -27.30 -16.71
CA MET A 367 11.90 -26.65 -15.48
C MET A 367 12.92 -26.65 -14.34
N LYS A 368 13.72 -27.71 -14.24
CA LYS A 368 14.78 -27.82 -13.23
C LYS A 368 15.90 -26.81 -13.51
N GLU A 369 16.37 -26.74 -14.76
CA GLU A 369 17.35 -25.72 -15.15
C GLU A 369 16.80 -24.30 -15.03
N LEU A 370 15.50 -24.09 -15.27
CA LEU A 370 14.85 -22.81 -15.04
C LEU A 370 14.82 -22.46 -13.54
N TRP A 371 14.49 -23.42 -12.68
CA TRP A 371 14.52 -23.25 -11.22
C TRP A 371 15.93 -22.97 -10.69
N GLU A 372 16.91 -23.77 -11.12
CA GLU A 372 18.33 -23.69 -10.73
C GLU A 372 19.08 -22.55 -11.41
N SER A 373 18.53 -22.03 -12.52
CA SER A 373 19.03 -20.78 -13.08
C SER A 373 19.04 -19.76 -11.95
N PRO A 374 20.08 -18.91 -11.87
CA PRO A 374 19.95 -17.66 -11.13
C PRO A 374 18.59 -17.09 -11.50
N ASP A 375 17.85 -16.55 -10.51
CA ASP A 375 16.60 -15.86 -10.82
C ASP A 375 16.83 -15.09 -12.11
N ILE A 376 16.01 -15.37 -13.14
CA ILE A 376 15.99 -14.50 -14.31
C ILE A 376 15.77 -13.19 -13.64
N GLU A 377 16.81 -12.38 -13.58
CA GLU A 377 16.68 -11.12 -12.92
C GLU A 377 15.51 -10.50 -13.69
N THR A 378 14.41 -10.18 -13.00
CA THR A 378 13.87 -8.83 -13.16
C THR A 378 15.13 -8.01 -13.31
N GLN A 379 15.56 -7.65 -14.54
CA GLN A 379 16.91 -7.10 -14.76
C GLN A 379 17.23 -6.25 -13.56
N PRO A 380 18.19 -6.63 -12.70
CA PRO A 380 18.11 -6.40 -11.26
C PRO A 380 17.94 -4.92 -11.07
N GLY A 381 16.72 -4.38 -10.93
CA GLY A 381 16.35 -3.10 -11.56
C GLY A 381 17.54 -2.34 -12.14
N LYS A 382 18.05 -2.71 -13.33
CA LYS A 382 19.36 -2.27 -13.88
C LYS A 382 20.37 -1.75 -12.81
N LYS A 383 20.89 -2.62 -11.92
CA LYS A 383 21.52 -2.32 -10.60
C LYS A 383 21.80 -0.83 -10.41
N ARG A 384 20.79 -0.10 -9.94
CA ARG A 384 20.83 1.36 -10.02
C ARG A 384 21.63 1.92 -8.86
N ARG A 385 22.48 2.90 -9.12
CA ARG A 385 23.20 3.64 -8.07
C ARG A 385 22.58 5.02 -7.93
N LEU A 386 22.09 5.31 -6.73
CA LEU A 386 21.72 6.64 -6.34
C LEU A 386 22.96 7.35 -5.76
N LEU A 387 23.45 8.35 -6.49
CA LEU A 387 24.63 9.15 -6.16
C LEU A 387 24.15 10.47 -5.53
N LEU A 388 24.02 10.48 -4.22
CA LEU A 388 23.54 11.64 -3.45
C LEU A 388 24.70 12.56 -3.08
N ILE A 389 24.62 13.81 -3.48
CA ILE A 389 25.67 14.80 -3.28
C ILE A 389 25.12 15.96 -2.46
N ARG A 390 25.74 16.22 -1.31
CA ARG A 390 25.41 17.43 -0.54
C ARG A 390 26.03 18.63 -1.24
N HIS A 391 25.29 19.74 -1.37
CA HIS A 391 25.85 20.99 -1.90
C HIS A 391 27.16 21.40 -1.19
N GLY A 392 28.04 22.11 -1.91
CA GLY A 392 29.25 22.71 -1.35
C GLY A 392 28.94 23.79 -0.31
N GLN A 393 29.95 24.26 0.40
CA GLN A 393 29.77 25.27 1.42
C GLN A 393 29.03 26.52 0.92
N PRO A 394 27.87 26.88 1.51
CA PRO A 394 27.18 28.12 1.18
C PRO A 394 27.97 29.31 1.71
N GLN A 395 27.73 30.52 1.20
CA GLN A 395 28.20 31.74 1.84
C GLN A 395 27.72 31.78 3.29
N ARG A 396 28.65 32.05 4.19
CA ARG A 396 28.39 32.04 5.63
C ARG A 396 28.59 33.43 6.21
N HIS A 397 27.74 33.77 7.16
CA HIS A 397 28.04 34.80 8.13
C HIS A 397 29.03 34.26 9.17
N ARG A 398 29.72 35.17 9.86
CA ARG A 398 30.61 34.82 11.00
C ARG A 398 29.83 34.08 12.10
N GLU A 399 28.54 34.39 12.23
CA GLU A 399 27.61 33.74 13.14
C GLU A 399 26.75 32.70 12.41
N LYS A 400 26.36 31.62 13.11
CA LYS A 400 25.55 30.54 12.54
C LYS A 400 24.10 30.98 12.39
N ILE A 401 23.52 30.70 11.23
CA ILE A 401 22.09 30.88 10.92
C ILE A 401 21.39 29.53 10.81
N PHE A 402 20.07 29.53 11.03
CA PHE A 402 19.21 28.46 10.54
C PHE A 402 19.06 28.60 9.03
N LEU A 403 19.54 27.62 8.29
CA LEU A 403 19.54 27.66 6.82
C LEU A 403 18.63 26.55 6.29
N GLY A 404 17.36 26.90 6.05
CA GLY A 404 16.39 26.06 5.36
C GLY A 404 16.36 26.38 3.87
N GLN A 405 15.29 27.03 3.42
CA GLN A 405 15.07 27.46 2.05
C GLN A 405 15.61 28.85 1.73
N THR A 406 16.19 29.59 2.69
CA THR A 406 16.90 30.85 2.39
C THR A 406 17.96 30.62 1.31
N ASP A 407 17.84 31.37 0.22
CA ASP A 407 18.53 31.09 -1.05
C ASP A 407 19.87 31.81 -1.16
N VAL A 408 20.90 31.16 -0.63
CA VAL A 408 22.29 31.66 -0.60
C VAL A 408 23.16 30.98 -1.65
N GLU A 409 24.16 31.72 -2.15
CA GLU A 409 25.16 31.20 -3.09
C GLU A 409 26.24 30.37 -2.38
N LEU A 410 27.05 29.65 -3.15
CA LEU A 410 28.28 29.02 -2.68
C LEU A 410 29.34 30.05 -2.26
N SER A 411 30.14 29.71 -1.26
CA SER A 411 31.39 30.42 -0.96
C SER A 411 32.50 30.01 -1.93
N ASN A 412 33.64 30.71 -1.94
CA ASN A 412 34.82 30.28 -2.70
C ASN A 412 35.27 28.87 -2.30
N GLN A 413 35.17 28.53 -1.01
CA GLN A 413 35.43 27.18 -0.51
C GLN A 413 34.38 26.19 -1.04
N GLY A 414 33.11 26.58 -1.10
CA GLY A 414 32.04 25.73 -1.64
C GLY A 414 32.18 25.45 -3.13
N ILE A 415 32.71 26.40 -3.90
CA ILE A 415 33.07 26.22 -5.31
C ILE A 415 34.17 25.16 -5.42
N PHE A 416 35.26 25.29 -4.67
CA PHE A 416 36.35 24.31 -4.64
C PHE A 416 35.88 22.91 -4.18
N GLU A 417 35.00 22.85 -3.20
CA GLU A 417 34.37 21.60 -2.74
C GLU A 417 33.55 20.94 -3.86
N ALA A 418 32.75 21.72 -4.61
CA ALA A 418 31.96 21.23 -5.74
C ALA A 418 32.85 20.71 -6.89
N GLU A 419 33.94 21.41 -7.21
CA GLU A 419 34.93 20.95 -8.20
C GLU A 419 35.54 19.59 -7.79
N ASN A 420 35.92 19.45 -6.52
CA ASN A 420 36.46 18.18 -6.01
C ASN A 420 35.41 17.07 -5.93
N ALA A 421 34.14 17.39 -5.68
CA ALA A 421 33.05 16.43 -5.81
C ALA A 421 32.91 15.97 -7.27
N GLY A 422 32.96 16.89 -8.25
CA GLY A 422 32.94 16.55 -9.67
C GLY A 422 34.08 15.58 -10.04
N LYS A 423 35.31 15.85 -9.59
CA LYS A 423 36.47 14.97 -9.82
C LYS A 423 36.32 13.59 -9.17
N ARG A 424 35.82 13.53 -7.94
CA ARG A 424 35.55 12.24 -7.25
C ARG A 424 34.43 11.47 -7.91
N LEU A 425 33.38 12.16 -8.34
CA LEU A 425 32.27 11.56 -9.07
C LEU A 425 32.74 10.98 -10.40
N LEU A 426 33.63 11.66 -11.14
CA LEU A 426 34.23 11.14 -12.37
C LEU A 426 34.98 9.81 -12.13
N GLN A 427 35.64 9.64 -10.98
CA GLN A 427 36.30 8.38 -10.61
C GLN A 427 35.31 7.22 -10.41
N LEU A 428 34.05 7.50 -10.06
CA LEU A 428 32.96 6.51 -9.95
C LEU A 428 32.39 6.09 -11.31
N LYS A 429 32.83 6.75 -12.40
CA LYS A 429 32.43 6.50 -13.80
C LYS A 429 30.90 6.44 -13.97
N PRO A 430 30.17 7.49 -13.58
CA PRO A 430 28.72 7.48 -13.65
C PRO A 430 28.25 7.39 -15.12
N GLN A 431 27.19 6.63 -15.36
CA GLN A 431 26.51 6.49 -16.65
C GLN A 431 25.32 7.46 -16.80
N ALA A 432 25.09 8.31 -15.80
CA ALA A 432 23.96 9.24 -15.76
C ALA A 432 24.05 10.29 -16.88
N THR A 433 22.92 10.59 -17.54
CA THR A 433 22.80 11.73 -18.48
C THR A 433 22.05 12.91 -17.86
N ILE A 434 21.46 12.72 -16.67
CA ILE A 434 20.71 13.75 -15.93
C ILE A 434 21.27 13.90 -14.51
N ILE A 435 21.45 15.15 -14.07
CA ILE A 435 21.63 15.50 -12.67
C ILE A 435 20.36 16.18 -12.16
N TYR A 436 19.73 15.60 -11.15
CA TYR A 436 18.63 16.25 -10.45
C TYR A 436 19.18 17.12 -9.32
N ALA A 437 18.78 18.37 -9.23
CA ALA A 437 19.28 19.27 -8.21
C ALA A 437 18.13 20.01 -7.53
N SER A 438 18.27 20.30 -6.24
CA SER A 438 17.44 21.34 -5.64
C SER A 438 17.61 22.65 -6.40
N ASP A 439 16.52 23.38 -6.58
CA ASP A 439 16.50 24.68 -7.25
C ASP A 439 17.10 25.83 -6.43
N LEU A 440 17.48 25.61 -5.16
CA LEU A 440 18.25 26.57 -4.36
C LEU A 440 19.65 26.74 -4.94
N LYS A 441 20.12 27.99 -5.01
CA LYS A 441 21.39 28.41 -5.63
C LYS A 441 22.56 27.55 -5.23
N ARG A 442 22.78 27.30 -3.94
CA ARG A 442 23.89 26.45 -3.46
C ARG A 442 23.91 25.04 -4.07
N ALA A 443 22.74 24.40 -4.23
CA ALA A 443 22.64 23.06 -4.81
C ALA A 443 22.74 23.12 -6.35
N ARG A 444 22.03 24.07 -6.97
CA ARG A 444 22.12 24.33 -8.41
C ARG A 444 23.55 24.63 -8.87
N GLN A 445 24.24 25.57 -8.21
CA GLN A 445 25.63 25.93 -8.50
C GLN A 445 26.57 24.73 -8.33
N THR A 446 26.34 23.91 -7.29
CA THR A 446 27.12 22.67 -7.10
C THR A 446 26.92 21.73 -8.28
N ALA A 447 25.68 21.51 -8.73
CA ALA A 447 25.37 20.67 -9.88
C ALA A 447 25.99 21.21 -11.18
N GLU A 448 25.87 22.52 -11.44
CA GLU A 448 26.46 23.19 -12.61
C GLU A 448 27.99 23.08 -12.65
N ILE A 449 28.66 23.17 -11.49
CA ILE A 449 30.11 22.97 -11.39
C ILE A 449 30.46 21.49 -11.66
N ILE A 450 29.71 20.55 -11.09
CA ILE A 450 29.92 19.11 -11.31
C ILE A 450 29.78 18.76 -12.79
N VAL A 451 28.80 19.32 -13.51
CA VAL A 451 28.65 19.08 -14.96
C VAL A 451 29.91 19.47 -15.73
N LYS A 452 30.58 20.58 -15.36
CA LYS A 452 31.82 21.03 -16.02
C LYS A 452 32.98 20.05 -15.81
N GLU A 453 33.04 19.40 -14.64
CA GLU A 453 34.10 18.43 -14.32
C GLU A 453 33.84 17.05 -14.92
N LEU A 454 32.56 16.66 -15.08
CA LEU A 454 32.19 15.37 -15.66
C LEU A 454 32.42 15.32 -17.19
N ASN A 455 32.60 16.45 -17.86
CA ASN A 455 32.68 16.46 -19.31
C ASN A 455 33.61 17.52 -19.94
N PRO A 456 34.83 17.14 -20.36
CA PRO A 456 35.68 18.02 -21.19
C PRO A 456 35.20 18.16 -22.65
N ASP A 457 34.43 17.19 -23.18
CA ASP A 457 34.03 17.08 -24.59
C ASP A 457 32.51 16.83 -24.74
N ILE A 458 31.72 17.90 -24.55
CA ILE A 458 30.31 18.16 -24.95
C ILE A 458 29.42 16.92 -25.29
N LYS A 459 29.20 16.02 -24.33
CA LYS A 459 27.95 15.22 -24.22
C LYS A 459 27.05 15.87 -23.17
N ALA A 460 25.86 16.30 -23.57
CA ALA A 460 24.99 17.15 -22.75
C ALA A 460 24.44 16.42 -21.52
N ILE A 461 25.11 16.52 -20.36
CA ILE A 461 24.51 16.21 -19.07
C ILE A 461 23.59 17.37 -18.70
N ASN A 462 22.29 17.10 -18.60
CA ASN A 462 21.29 18.11 -18.27
C ASN A 462 21.10 18.22 -16.75
N VAL A 463 21.01 19.44 -16.23
CA VAL A 463 20.60 19.68 -14.83
C VAL A 463 19.09 19.94 -14.80
N VAL A 464 18.36 19.10 -14.08
CA VAL A 464 16.92 19.26 -13.84
C VAL A 464 16.71 19.77 -12.42
N LEU A 465 16.09 20.95 -12.30
CA LEU A 465 15.82 21.57 -11.00
C LEU A 465 14.51 21.04 -10.40
N ILE A 466 14.58 20.60 -9.15
CA ILE A 466 13.52 19.92 -8.42
C ILE A 466 13.20 20.70 -7.13
N PRO A 467 12.12 21.50 -7.10
CA PRO A 467 11.69 22.23 -5.90
C PRO A 467 11.44 21.30 -4.70
N GLU A 468 10.99 20.07 -4.94
CA GLU A 468 10.76 19.07 -3.90
C GLU A 468 12.06 18.53 -3.27
N PHE A 469 13.24 18.90 -3.78
CA PHE A 469 14.53 18.63 -3.16
C PHE A 469 15.09 19.84 -2.38
N ARG A 470 14.32 20.92 -2.19
CA ARG A 470 14.68 21.99 -1.25
C ARG A 470 14.87 21.46 0.15
N GLU A 471 15.79 22.08 0.91
CA GLU A 471 15.96 21.79 2.33
C GLU A 471 14.66 22.04 3.10
N MET A 472 14.57 21.46 4.29
CA MET A 472 13.44 21.63 5.20
C MET A 472 13.03 23.11 5.31
N ASN A 473 11.74 23.39 5.10
CA ASN A 473 11.20 24.72 5.35
C ASN A 473 11.20 24.99 6.87
N LEU A 474 12.04 25.93 7.30
CA LEU A 474 12.13 26.30 8.72
C LEU A 474 11.16 27.45 9.10
N GLY A 475 10.26 27.82 8.18
CA GLY A 475 9.26 28.87 8.39
C GLY A 475 9.93 30.18 8.84
N SER A 476 9.39 30.76 9.89
CA SER A 476 9.85 32.02 10.48
C SER A 476 11.30 32.01 11.02
N TRP A 477 11.94 30.85 11.15
CA TRP A 477 13.34 30.77 11.61
C TRP A 477 14.36 30.78 10.47
N ASP A 478 13.90 30.60 9.24
CA ASP A 478 14.80 30.52 8.09
C ASP A 478 15.57 31.84 7.89
N GLY A 479 16.88 31.74 7.77
CA GLY A 479 17.79 32.88 7.61
C GLY A 479 18.14 33.62 8.91
N LEU A 480 17.48 33.32 10.04
CA LEU A 480 17.77 33.98 11.31
C LEU A 480 19.04 33.42 11.98
N PHE A 481 19.73 34.27 12.74
CA PHE A 481 20.83 33.82 13.59
C PHE A 481 20.32 32.88 14.68
N ILE A 482 21.09 31.83 14.97
CA ILE A 482 20.73 30.88 16.02
C ILE A 482 20.62 31.60 17.39
N SER A 483 21.48 32.60 17.65
CA SER A 483 21.39 33.40 18.88
C SER A 483 20.10 34.23 18.96
N GLU A 484 19.66 34.77 17.82
CA GLU A 484 18.43 35.54 17.70
C GLU A 484 17.22 34.67 17.95
N VAL A 485 17.17 33.46 17.37
CA VAL A 485 16.11 32.48 17.62
C VAL A 485 16.07 32.08 19.08
N LYS A 486 17.22 31.77 19.71
CA LYS A 486 17.28 31.43 21.15
C LYS A 486 16.76 32.57 22.02
N LYS A 487 17.03 33.82 21.65
CA LYS A 487 16.60 35.00 22.40
C LYS A 487 15.11 35.30 22.21
N ARG A 488 14.60 35.20 20.98
CA ARG A 488 13.20 35.53 20.64
C ARG A 488 12.23 34.39 20.96
N PHE A 489 12.66 33.15 20.82
CA PHE A 489 11.82 31.95 20.91
C PHE A 489 12.45 30.86 21.82
N PRO A 490 12.81 31.15 23.08
CA PRO A 490 13.56 30.22 23.93
C PRO A 490 12.83 28.89 24.17
N LYS A 491 11.52 28.93 24.43
CA LYS A 491 10.70 27.72 24.66
C LYS A 491 10.57 26.86 23.40
N ALA A 492 10.28 27.48 22.25
CA ALA A 492 10.17 26.77 20.98
C ALA A 492 11.52 26.15 20.56
N TYR A 493 12.64 26.82 20.87
CA TYR A 493 13.98 26.28 20.66
C TYR A 493 14.26 25.03 21.50
N GLU A 494 13.84 25.04 22.77
CA GLU A 494 13.95 23.88 23.66
C GLU A 494 13.07 22.72 23.20
N GLN A 495 11.80 22.97 22.89
CA GLN A 495 10.85 21.97 22.41
C GLN A 495 11.30 21.29 21.10
N ARG A 496 11.87 22.06 20.16
CA ARG A 496 12.47 21.49 18.94
C ARG A 496 13.69 20.60 19.25
N GLY A 497 14.38 20.86 20.37
CA GLY A 497 15.48 20.01 20.83
C GLY A 497 14.98 18.68 21.43
N GLU A 498 13.83 18.70 22.11
CA GLU A 498 13.20 17.52 22.71
C GLU A 498 12.53 16.61 21.66
N ASP A 499 11.89 17.20 20.65
CA ASP A 499 11.22 16.49 19.57
C ASP A 499 11.71 16.97 18.20
N LEU A 500 12.95 16.61 17.87
CA LEU A 500 13.56 17.06 16.62
C LEU A 500 12.80 16.58 15.37
N LEU A 501 12.14 15.43 15.43
CA LEU A 501 11.55 14.76 14.27
C LEU A 501 10.16 15.28 13.92
N ALA A 502 9.28 15.49 14.92
CA ALA A 502 7.89 15.87 14.67
C ALA A 502 7.60 17.36 14.91
N TYR A 503 8.48 18.09 15.59
CA TYR A 503 8.23 19.50 15.91
C TYR A 503 8.18 20.39 14.66
N LYS A 504 7.13 21.21 14.57
CA LYS A 504 6.95 22.26 13.55
C LYS A 504 7.08 23.63 14.20
N ILE A 505 7.81 24.53 13.54
CA ILE A 505 8.06 25.90 14.02
C ILE A 505 6.78 26.75 13.93
N ASP A 506 6.10 26.63 12.79
CA ASP A 506 4.82 27.26 12.46
C ASP A 506 4.07 26.42 11.41
N GLN A 507 2.90 26.88 10.98
CA GLN A 507 2.04 26.14 10.04
C GLN A 507 2.69 25.94 8.66
N ASP A 508 3.56 26.87 8.25
CA ASP A 508 4.21 26.86 6.94
C ASP A 508 5.54 26.09 6.96
N SER A 509 6.12 25.86 8.14
CA SER A 509 7.32 25.05 8.33
C SER A 509 7.08 23.55 8.09
N GLU A 510 8.16 22.81 7.91
CA GLU A 510 8.19 21.35 7.79
C GLU A 510 8.85 20.73 9.02
N ASN A 511 8.35 19.56 9.43
CA ASN A 511 9.12 18.63 10.26
C ASN A 511 9.80 17.55 9.39
N TYR A 512 10.51 16.59 9.98
CA TYR A 512 11.22 15.56 9.21
C TYR A 512 10.27 14.56 8.51
N TYR A 513 9.05 14.37 9.01
CA TYR A 513 8.05 13.53 8.35
C TYR A 513 7.48 14.22 7.10
N ASP A 514 7.18 15.52 7.18
CA ASP A 514 6.76 16.34 6.03
C ASP A 514 7.84 16.34 4.95
N LEU A 515 9.10 16.57 5.35
CA LEU A 515 10.26 16.53 4.46
C LEU A 515 10.40 15.16 3.79
N ARG A 516 10.30 14.07 4.56
CA ARG A 516 10.39 12.70 4.03
C ARG A 516 9.29 12.43 3.01
N TYR A 517 8.04 12.79 3.31
CA TYR A 517 6.93 12.57 2.39
C TYR A 517 7.13 13.33 1.06
N ARG A 518 7.44 14.64 1.12
CA ARG A 518 7.71 15.46 -0.06
C ARG A 518 8.83 14.89 -0.92
N VAL A 519 9.96 14.57 -0.29
CA VAL A 519 11.17 14.08 -0.98
C VAL A 519 10.94 12.70 -1.59
N MET A 520 10.40 11.75 -0.82
CA MET A 520 10.21 10.37 -1.29
C MET A 520 9.14 10.28 -2.37
N LYS A 521 8.06 11.07 -2.29
CA LYS A 521 7.05 11.15 -3.36
C LYS A 521 7.68 11.56 -4.70
N LYS A 522 8.56 12.56 -4.69
CA LYS A 522 9.24 13.01 -5.90
C LYS A 522 10.34 12.04 -6.35
N LEU A 523 11.10 11.47 -5.43
CA LEU A 523 12.14 10.49 -5.73
C LEU A 523 11.53 9.25 -6.40
N ASN A 524 10.46 8.67 -5.84
CA ASN A 524 9.79 7.51 -6.42
C ASN A 524 9.35 7.78 -7.86
N ARG A 525 8.76 8.95 -8.12
CA ARG A 525 8.40 9.36 -9.48
C ARG A 525 9.61 9.45 -10.42
N ILE A 526 10.75 10.00 -9.95
CA ILE A 526 12.00 10.01 -10.73
C ILE A 526 12.49 8.59 -10.99
N LEU A 527 12.43 7.70 -10.00
CA LEU A 527 12.82 6.29 -10.15
C LEU A 527 11.92 5.57 -11.17
N ASP A 528 10.61 5.86 -11.17
CA ASP A 528 9.64 5.26 -12.09
C ASP A 528 9.79 5.78 -13.53
N GLU A 529 10.10 7.07 -13.71
CA GLU A 529 10.18 7.74 -15.02
C GLU A 529 11.58 7.66 -15.67
N ASN A 530 12.63 7.38 -14.90
CA ASN A 530 14.02 7.34 -15.37
C ASN A 530 14.51 5.88 -15.41
N GLU A 531 15.09 5.45 -16.54
CA GLU A 531 15.63 4.09 -16.74
C GLU A 531 17.17 4.00 -16.62
N GLU A 532 17.86 5.11 -16.29
CA GLU A 532 19.31 5.16 -16.16
C GLU A 532 19.80 4.37 -14.95
N GLU A 533 20.96 3.72 -15.12
CA GLU A 533 21.66 2.96 -14.07
C GLU A 533 22.12 3.88 -12.94
N ASP A 534 22.64 5.05 -13.27
CA ASP A 534 23.10 6.00 -12.27
C ASP A 534 22.17 7.20 -12.22
N ILE A 535 21.76 7.57 -11.01
CA ILE A 535 20.96 8.77 -10.77
C ILE A 535 21.76 9.67 -9.85
N ILE A 536 22.08 10.88 -10.31
CA ILE A 536 22.81 11.86 -9.51
C ILE A 536 21.83 12.87 -8.94
N ILE A 537 21.85 13.05 -7.61
CA ILE A 537 21.02 14.03 -6.92
C ILE A 537 21.90 14.99 -6.13
N VAL A 538 21.78 16.30 -6.38
CA VAL A 538 22.47 17.35 -5.62
C VAL A 538 21.47 18.06 -4.71
N ALA A 539 21.59 17.86 -3.40
CA ALA A 539 20.62 18.33 -2.41
C ALA A 539 21.28 18.77 -1.09
N HIS A 540 20.52 18.71 0.00
CA HIS A 540 20.87 19.23 1.32
C HIS A 540 20.95 18.11 2.36
N ALA A 541 21.39 18.42 3.57
CA ALA A 541 21.62 17.39 4.58
C ALA A 541 20.33 16.72 5.03
N GLY A 542 19.25 17.49 5.26
CA GLY A 542 17.96 16.92 5.66
C GLY A 542 17.42 15.99 4.58
N VAL A 543 17.46 16.44 3.32
CA VAL A 543 17.01 15.66 2.15
C VAL A 543 17.78 14.35 2.00
N ILE A 544 19.12 14.38 2.06
CA ILE A 544 19.93 13.17 1.94
C ILE A 544 19.67 12.23 3.12
N ALA A 545 19.52 12.75 4.34
CA ALA A 545 19.25 11.93 5.52
C ALA A 545 17.90 11.19 5.43
N VAL A 546 16.83 11.83 4.92
CA VAL A 546 15.52 11.17 4.76
C VAL A 546 15.51 10.15 3.61
N ILE A 547 16.27 10.39 2.54
CA ILE A 547 16.43 9.42 1.44
C ILE A 547 17.19 8.19 1.95
N ARG A 548 18.36 8.40 2.56
CA ARG A 548 19.18 7.31 3.12
C ARG A 548 18.41 6.52 4.16
N ASN A 549 17.70 7.19 5.06
CA ASN A 549 16.84 6.51 6.02
C ASN A 549 15.79 5.60 5.34
N SER A 550 15.11 6.11 4.32
CA SER A 550 14.01 5.40 3.67
C SER A 550 14.49 4.20 2.86
N LEU A 551 15.70 4.25 2.30
CA LEU A 551 16.24 3.21 1.40
C LEU A 551 17.16 2.22 2.11
N GLU A 552 18.01 2.68 3.03
CA GLU A 552 18.98 1.83 3.75
C GLU A 552 18.37 1.19 5.02
N GLY A 553 17.10 1.49 5.37
CA GLY A 553 16.43 0.92 6.55
C GLY A 553 17.03 1.37 7.89
N LEU A 554 17.67 2.54 7.92
CA LEU A 554 18.30 3.06 9.14
C LEU A 554 17.26 3.46 10.19
N ASP A 555 17.70 3.57 11.43
CA ASP A 555 16.93 4.26 12.47
C ASP A 555 16.78 5.75 12.13
N PHE A 556 15.56 6.29 12.20
CA PHE A 556 15.26 7.62 11.67
C PHE A 556 15.91 8.74 12.47
N GLU A 557 15.84 8.64 13.80
CA GLU A 557 16.46 9.61 14.70
C GLU A 557 17.98 9.64 14.52
N LYS A 558 18.62 8.47 14.51
CA LYS A 558 20.08 8.35 14.27
C LYS A 558 20.48 8.86 12.89
N SER A 559 19.70 8.57 11.84
CA SER A 559 20.00 9.02 10.48
C SER A 559 20.03 10.55 10.39
N VAL A 560 19.03 11.21 10.95
CA VAL A 560 18.89 12.67 10.95
C VAL A 560 20.00 13.36 11.75
N LEU A 561 20.46 12.74 12.83
CA LEU A 561 21.56 13.25 13.65
C LEU A 561 22.95 12.94 13.08
N THR A 562 23.05 12.06 12.08
CA THR A 562 24.31 11.71 11.45
C THR A 562 24.85 12.88 10.64
N LYS A 563 26.08 13.30 10.95
CA LYS A 563 26.73 14.42 10.26
C LYS A 563 27.06 14.03 8.82
N LEU A 564 26.36 14.63 7.86
CA LEU A 564 26.70 14.54 6.44
C LEU A 564 27.68 15.66 6.05
N ASN A 565 28.76 15.32 5.35
CA ASN A 565 29.78 16.29 4.95
C ASN A 565 29.36 17.05 3.68
N GLN A 566 29.88 18.27 3.53
CA GLN A 566 29.60 19.10 2.35
C GLN A 566 30.35 18.53 1.15
N ALA A 567 29.73 18.57 -0.03
CA ALA A 567 30.26 18.00 -1.26
C ALA A 567 30.65 16.52 -1.18
N GLU A 568 30.14 15.79 -0.19
CA GLU A 568 30.35 14.35 -0.07
C GLU A 568 29.37 13.60 -0.97
N ILE A 569 29.84 12.49 -1.57
CA ILE A 569 29.03 11.62 -2.43
C ILE A 569 28.66 10.39 -1.62
N TYR A 570 27.37 10.19 -1.39
CA TYR A 570 26.81 8.99 -0.78
C TYR A 570 26.23 8.12 -1.87
N VAL A 571 26.69 6.88 -1.95
CA VAL A 571 26.24 5.91 -2.96
C VAL A 571 25.29 4.93 -2.31
N ILE A 572 24.11 4.77 -2.88
CA ILE A 572 23.13 3.75 -2.46
C ILE A 572 22.83 2.88 -3.67
N ASP A 573 22.98 1.56 -3.51
CA ASP A 573 22.50 0.60 -4.51
C ASP A 573 21.00 0.39 -4.28
N ILE A 574 20.17 0.60 -5.31
CA ILE A 574 18.70 0.51 -5.28
C ILE A 574 18.13 -0.44 -6.32
#